data_AF-A0AAD7MDX0-F1
#
_entry.id   AF-A0AAD7MDX0-F1
#
_cell.length_a   1.000
_cell.length_b   1.000
_cell.length_c   1.000
_cell.angle_alpha   90.00
_cell.angle_beta   90.00
_cell.angle_gamma   90.00
#
_symmetry.space_group_name_H-M   'P 1'
#
loop_
_entity.id
_entity.type
_entity.pdbx_description
1 polymer ?
#
loop_
_entity_poly.entity_id
_entity_poly.type
_entity_poly.pdbx_seq_one_letter_code
_entity_poly.pdbx_strand_id
1 'polypeptide(L)'
;MTGFRAMVGSCNLIELAPVKHLKANSGDAGVMSNAKEMAIWLQALLGKGRHPTQNKTIIPAEVIRRVSSGVVVSQPVAQFPEDAPKVYGGGQSRGTYRGFEYIEHGGAVWGIPFGPI
;
A
#
# COMPACT_ATOMS: atom_id res chain seq x y z
N MET A 1 17.18 -2.43 35.76
CA MET A 1 16.84 -1.01 35.88
C MET A 1 17.60 -0.27 34.79
N THR A 2 16.90 0.03 33.68
CA THR A 2 16.60 1.41 33.21
C THR A 2 17.81 2.02 32.48
N GLY A 3 17.75 2.52 31.25
CA GLY A 3 16.65 2.78 30.34
C GLY A 3 17.18 3.33 29.00
N PHE A 4 16.27 3.33 28.04
CA PHE A 4 16.30 3.85 26.68
C PHE A 4 16.56 5.37 26.63
N ARG A 5 17.17 5.88 25.54
CA ARG A 5 16.68 7.00 24.68
C ARG A 5 17.79 7.57 23.80
N ALA A 6 17.80 7.21 22.51
CA ALA A 6 18.43 8.01 21.47
C ALA A 6 17.32 8.78 20.73
N MET A 7 17.21 10.07 21.02
CA MET A 7 16.61 11.07 20.14
C MET A 7 17.74 11.98 19.66
N VAL A 8 18.09 11.90 18.38
CA VAL A 8 18.73 12.98 17.60
C VAL A 8 18.29 12.68 16.17
N GLY A 9 17.42 13.45 15.52
CA GLY A 9 17.59 14.89 15.27
C GLY A 9 18.13 15.03 13.86
N SER A 10 17.24 15.10 12.87
CA SER A 10 17.56 15.28 11.46
C SER A 10 18.32 16.60 11.28
N CYS A 11 19.59 16.54 10.90
CA CYS A 11 20.39 17.71 10.56
C CYS A 11 20.61 17.71 9.04
N ASN A 12 20.08 18.74 8.38
CA ASN A 12 20.44 19.08 7.01
C ASN A 12 21.90 19.53 6.97
N LEU A 13 22.75 18.76 6.28
CA LEU A 13 24.06 19.21 5.84
C LEU A 13 24.14 18.97 4.33
N ILE A 14 24.17 20.08 3.61
CA ILE A 14 24.54 20.14 2.19
C ILE A 14 26.02 19.79 2.13
N GLU A 15 26.32 18.54 1.77
CA GLU A 15 27.63 18.13 1.28
C GLU A 15 27.37 17.44 -0.07
N LEU A 16 27.89 18.05 -1.14
CA LEU A 16 27.77 17.57 -2.51
C LEU A 16 28.55 16.26 -2.67
N ALA A 17 27.93 15.16 -2.27
CA ALA A 17 28.43 13.82 -2.54
C ALA A 17 28.30 13.53 -4.06
N PRO A 18 29.27 12.82 -4.67
CA PRO A 18 29.25 12.48 -6.09
C PRO A 18 27.97 11.73 -6.42
N VAL A 19 27.40 11.94 -7.61
CA VAL A 19 26.13 11.35 -8.08
C VAL A 19 26.18 9.83 -7.95
N LYS A 20 25.81 9.33 -6.77
CA LYS A 20 25.54 7.92 -6.52
C LYS A 20 24.36 7.58 -7.39
N HIS A 21 24.51 6.58 -8.26
CA HIS A 21 23.44 6.00 -9.07
C HIS A 21 22.09 6.11 -8.35
N LEU A 22 21.21 6.98 -8.85
CA LEU A 22 19.87 7.17 -8.28
C LEU A 22 19.21 5.79 -8.26
N LYS A 23 19.04 5.26 -7.05
CA LYS A 23 18.38 3.97 -6.84
C LYS A 23 16.93 4.18 -7.25
N ALA A 24 16.57 3.68 -8.43
CA ALA A 24 15.21 3.80 -8.95
C ALA A 24 14.30 2.91 -8.11
N ASN A 25 13.35 3.51 -7.39
CA ASN A 25 12.30 2.84 -6.62
C ASN A 25 11.17 2.35 -7.56
N SER A 26 11.54 1.65 -8.64
CA SER A 26 10.58 1.25 -9.67
C SER A 26 9.63 0.14 -9.18
N GLY A 27 10.04 -0.63 -8.17
CA GLY A 27 9.24 -1.75 -7.65
C GLY A 27 8.04 -1.31 -6.82
N ASP A 28 8.22 -0.36 -5.91
CA ASP A 28 7.20 0.13 -4.97
C ASP A 28 6.43 1.37 -5.48
N ALA A 29 7.02 2.16 -6.39
CA ALA A 29 6.43 3.42 -6.85
C ALA A 29 6.55 3.67 -8.38
N GLY A 30 7.00 2.68 -9.17
CA GLY A 30 7.29 2.87 -10.60
C GLY A 30 6.15 2.56 -11.57
N VAL A 31 5.04 1.98 -11.10
CA VAL A 31 3.91 1.64 -11.96
C VAL A 31 3.07 2.88 -12.22
N MET A 32 3.08 3.36 -13.46
CA MET A 32 2.17 4.40 -13.94
C MET A 32 0.95 3.74 -14.59
N SER A 33 -0.25 4.15 -14.17
CA SER A 33 -1.50 3.59 -14.68
C SER A 33 -2.59 4.65 -14.77
N ASN A 34 -3.67 4.34 -15.48
CA ASN A 34 -4.88 5.18 -15.57
C ASN A 34 -6.10 4.50 -14.93
N ALA A 35 -7.20 5.25 -14.79
CA ALA A 35 -8.42 4.75 -14.15
C ALA A 35 -9.02 3.52 -14.86
N LYS A 36 -8.90 3.43 -16.18
CA LYS A 36 -9.42 2.29 -16.96
C LYS A 36 -8.64 1.00 -16.67
N GLU A 37 -7.32 1.10 -16.61
CA GLU A 37 -6.44 -0.01 -16.24
C GLU A 37 -6.66 -0.46 -14.79
N MET A 38 -6.80 0.50 -13.86
CA MET A 38 -7.12 0.20 -12.47
C MET A 38 -8.48 -0.48 -12.31
N ALA A 39 -9.48 -0.09 -13.11
CA ALA A 39 -10.78 -0.78 -13.12
C ALA A 39 -10.67 -2.23 -13.61
N ILE A 40 -9.77 -2.54 -14.55
CA ILE A 40 -9.53 -3.92 -15.02
C ILE A 40 -8.88 -4.73 -13.89
N TRP A 41 -7.88 -4.16 -13.21
CA TRP A 41 -7.23 -4.80 -12.06
C TRP A 41 -8.21 -5.05 -10.92
N LEU A 42 -9.06 -4.07 -10.59
CA LEU A 42 -10.08 -4.20 -9.56
C LEU A 42 -11.09 -5.30 -9.91
N GLN A 43 -11.58 -5.34 -11.15
CA GLN A 43 -12.48 -6.41 -11.61
C GLN A 43 -11.83 -7.79 -11.51
N ALA A 44 -10.54 -7.90 -11.85
CA ALA A 44 -9.83 -9.16 -11.74
C ALA A 44 -9.71 -9.61 -10.28
N LEU A 45 -9.40 -8.71 -9.35
CA LEU A 45 -9.30 -9.01 -7.92
C LEU A 45 -10.64 -9.42 -7.31
N LEU A 46 -11.71 -8.69 -7.61
CA LEU A 46 -13.09 -9.04 -7.21
C LEU A 46 -13.55 -10.36 -7.83
N GLY A 47 -13.12 -10.64 -9.06
CA GLY A 47 -13.31 -11.90 -9.79
C GLY A 47 -12.41 -13.04 -9.33
N LYS A 48 -11.77 -12.93 -8.14
CA LYS A 48 -10.85 -13.94 -7.57
C LYS A 48 -9.69 -14.29 -8.50
N GLY A 49 -9.17 -13.28 -9.19
CA GLY A 49 -8.01 -13.34 -10.07
C GLY A 49 -8.29 -13.77 -11.51
N ARG A 50 -9.56 -13.74 -11.93
CA ARG A 50 -9.96 -14.02 -13.31
C ARG A 50 -9.95 -12.76 -14.17
N HIS A 51 -9.48 -12.89 -15.41
CA HIS A 51 -9.56 -11.81 -16.39
C HIS A 51 -11.04 -11.47 -16.68
N PRO A 52 -11.44 -10.20 -16.63
CA PRO A 52 -12.85 -9.80 -16.69
C PRO A 52 -13.58 -10.25 -17.96
N THR A 53 -12.91 -10.24 -19.12
CA THR A 53 -13.54 -10.60 -20.40
C THR A 53 -13.20 -11.99 -20.92
N GLN A 54 -12.06 -12.57 -20.51
CA GLN A 54 -11.56 -13.84 -21.06
C GLN A 54 -11.90 -15.03 -20.14
N ASN A 55 -12.33 -14.76 -18.91
CA ASN A 55 -12.60 -15.75 -17.86
C ASN A 55 -11.42 -16.71 -17.58
N LYS A 56 -10.20 -16.33 -18.00
CA LYS A 56 -8.97 -17.04 -17.69
C LYS A 56 -8.49 -16.65 -16.31
N THR A 57 -8.08 -17.62 -15.50
CA THR A 57 -7.43 -17.35 -14.20
C THR A 57 -6.03 -16.82 -14.47
N ILE A 58 -5.79 -15.55 -14.12
CA ILE A 58 -4.48 -14.90 -14.23
C ILE A 58 -3.75 -14.96 -12.89
N ILE A 59 -4.49 -14.84 -11.79
CA ILE A 59 -3.98 -14.96 -10.43
C ILE A 59 -4.81 -16.03 -9.71
N PRO A 60 -4.18 -17.06 -9.13
CA PRO A 60 -4.92 -18.03 -8.34
C PRO A 60 -5.56 -17.38 -7.10
N ALA A 61 -6.78 -17.80 -6.76
CA ALA A 61 -7.56 -17.18 -5.70
C ALA A 61 -6.90 -17.31 -4.31
N GLU A 62 -6.17 -18.40 -4.08
CA GLU A 62 -5.41 -18.64 -2.86
C GLU A 62 -4.25 -17.65 -2.69
N VAL A 63 -3.63 -17.21 -3.79
CA VAL A 63 -2.57 -16.20 -3.76
C VAL A 63 -3.16 -14.87 -3.32
N ILE A 64 -4.30 -14.46 -3.89
CA ILE A 64 -5.02 -13.24 -3.50
C ILE A 64 -5.36 -13.26 -2.01
N ARG A 65 -5.91 -14.38 -1.51
CA ARG A 65 -6.22 -14.54 -0.09
C ARG A 65 -4.97 -14.45 0.79
N ARG A 66 -3.85 -15.01 0.34
CA ARG A 66 -2.59 -14.97 1.10
C ARG A 66 -1.99 -13.57 1.15
N VAL A 67 -1.94 -12.85 0.03
CA VAL A 67 -1.37 -11.49 -0.01
C VAL A 67 -2.23 -10.47 0.72
N SER A 68 -3.56 -10.65 0.72
CA SER A 68 -4.51 -9.81 1.46
C SER A 68 -4.70 -10.23 2.93
N SER A 69 -3.95 -11.21 3.42
CA SER A 69 -4.00 -11.60 4.84
C SER A 69 -3.24 -10.59 5.71
N GLY A 70 -3.80 -10.25 6.87
CA GLY A 70 -3.11 -9.43 7.86
C GLY A 70 -2.01 -10.23 8.55
N VAL A 71 -0.75 -9.96 8.19
CA VAL A 71 0.42 -10.63 8.79
C VAL A 71 1.03 -9.75 9.88
N VAL A 72 0.95 -8.44 9.71
CA VAL A 72 1.50 -7.44 10.63
C VAL A 72 0.40 -6.48 11.04
N VAL A 73 0.36 -6.09 12.31
CA VAL A 73 -0.51 -5.00 12.77
C VAL A 73 0.16 -3.68 12.40
N SER A 74 -0.47 -2.90 11.51
CA SER A 74 0.05 -1.60 11.06
C SER A 74 -0.51 -0.45 11.90
N GLN A 75 -1.75 -0.56 12.36
CA GLN A 75 -2.36 0.37 13.30
C GLN A 75 -3.08 -0.44 14.38
N PRO A 76 -2.47 -0.58 15.58
CA PRO A 76 -3.00 -1.46 16.62
C PRO A 76 -4.27 -0.94 17.29
N VAL A 77 -4.55 0.35 17.16
CA VAL A 77 -5.72 1.01 17.76
C VAL A 77 -6.49 1.71 16.64
N ALA A 78 -7.81 1.53 16.63
CA ALA A 78 -8.69 2.22 15.69
C ALA A 78 -8.60 3.74 15.91
N GLN A 79 -8.51 4.50 14.83
CA GLN A 79 -8.48 5.96 14.90
C GLN A 79 -9.86 6.55 15.19
N PHE A 80 -10.92 5.86 14.74
CA PHE A 80 -12.31 6.26 14.90
C PHE A 80 -13.15 5.08 15.42
N PRO A 81 -14.27 5.33 16.12
CA PRO A 81 -15.15 4.27 16.64
C PRO A 81 -15.72 3.33 15.59
N GLU A 82 -15.88 3.81 14.36
CA GLU A 82 -16.36 3.03 13.22
C GLU A 82 -15.29 2.13 12.57
N ASP A 83 -14.02 2.30 12.97
CA ASP A 83 -12.90 1.54 12.44
C ASP A 83 -12.50 0.38 13.36
N ALA A 84 -11.84 -0.63 12.79
CA ALA A 84 -11.06 -1.60 13.55
C ALA A 84 -9.56 -1.31 13.39
N PRO A 85 -8.70 -1.89 14.25
CA PRO A 85 -7.26 -1.91 14.03
C PRO A 85 -6.91 -2.35 12.59
N LYS A 86 -5.92 -1.70 11.99
CA LYS A 86 -5.48 -2.01 10.62
C LYS A 86 -4.34 -3.01 10.64
N VAL A 87 -4.38 -3.93 9.69
CA VAL A 87 -3.35 -4.94 9.46
C VAL A 87 -2.79 -4.81 8.05
N TYR A 88 -1.59 -5.30 7.85
CA TYR A 88 -0.87 -5.25 6.58
C TYR A 88 -0.36 -6.64 6.19
N GLY A 89 -0.45 -6.94 4.90
CA GLY A 89 -0.08 -8.21 4.28
C GLY A 89 0.98 -8.05 3.19
N GLY A 90 0.89 -8.89 2.17
CA GLY A 90 1.76 -8.87 0.99
C GLY A 90 1.50 -7.66 0.08
N GLY A 91 1.76 -6.45 0.57
CA GLY A 91 1.57 -5.21 -0.19
C GLY A 91 0.15 -4.64 -0.10
N GLN A 92 -0.64 -5.01 0.90
CA GLN A 92 -2.04 -4.59 1.05
C GLN A 92 -2.36 -4.29 2.50
N SER A 93 -3.04 -3.17 2.74
CA SER A 93 -3.69 -2.83 4.00
C SER A 93 -5.08 -3.46 4.05
N ARG A 94 -5.49 -3.88 5.23
CA ARG A 94 -6.82 -4.43 5.50
C ARG A 94 -7.36 -3.85 6.80
N GLY A 95 -8.61 -3.48 6.77
CA GLY A 95 -9.31 -2.90 7.91
C GLY A 95 -10.82 -3.04 7.75
N THR A 96 -11.56 -2.43 8.67
CA THR A 96 -13.01 -2.35 8.57
C THR A 96 -13.47 -0.92 8.72
N TYR A 97 -14.53 -0.56 8.03
CA TYR A 97 -15.26 0.69 8.20
C TYR A 97 -16.74 0.36 8.40
N ARG A 98 -17.31 0.78 9.54
CA ARG A 98 -18.69 0.49 9.94
C ARG A 98 -19.06 -1.00 9.86
N GLY A 99 -18.11 -1.86 10.23
CA GLY A 99 -18.27 -3.33 10.20
C GLY A 99 -18.07 -3.97 8.82
N PHE A 100 -17.84 -3.19 7.76
CA PHE A 100 -17.52 -3.72 6.43
C PHE A 100 -16.01 -3.77 6.22
N GLU A 101 -15.52 -4.90 5.78
CA GLU A 101 -14.10 -5.09 5.49
C GLU A 101 -13.72 -4.43 4.16
N TYR A 102 -12.57 -3.76 4.16
CA TYR A 102 -11.93 -3.24 2.95
C TYR A 102 -10.47 -3.68 2.88
N ILE A 103 -9.96 -3.77 1.65
CA ILE A 103 -8.57 -4.05 1.33
C ILE A 103 -8.11 -2.96 0.36
N GLU A 104 -6.98 -2.33 0.65
CA GLU A 104 -6.48 -1.21 -0.13
C GLU A 104 -4.96 -1.09 -0.07
N HIS A 105 -4.40 -0.26 -0.95
CA HIS A 105 -3.05 0.26 -0.81
C HIS A 105 -3.00 1.69 -1.34
N GLY A 106 -2.58 2.63 -0.49
CA GLY A 106 -2.38 4.02 -0.90
C GLY A 106 -1.03 4.23 -1.59
N GLY A 107 -0.86 5.39 -2.21
CA GLY A 107 0.41 5.81 -2.80
C GLY A 107 0.38 7.30 -3.11
N ALA A 108 1.55 7.92 -3.13
CA ALA A 108 1.71 9.32 -3.52
C ALA A 108 3.03 9.50 -4.28
N VAL A 109 2.98 10.26 -5.37
CA VAL A 109 4.17 10.69 -6.11
C VAL A 109 4.29 12.20 -5.93
N TRP A 110 5.41 12.64 -5.35
CA TRP A 110 5.65 14.05 -5.11
C TRP A 110 5.73 14.82 -6.44
N GLY A 111 5.02 15.95 -6.54
CA GLY A 111 4.93 16.75 -7.77
C GLY A 111 3.71 16.46 -8.66
N ILE A 112 2.94 15.40 -8.39
CA ILE A 112 1.59 15.21 -8.97
C ILE A 112 0.56 15.61 -7.90
N PRO A 113 -0.11 16.76 -8.04
CA PRO A 113 -1.03 17.24 -7.00
C PRO A 113 -2.27 16.36 -6.90
N PHE A 114 -2.55 15.81 -5.72
CA PHE A 114 -3.85 15.28 -5.32
C PHE A 114 -4.71 16.39 -4.67
N GLY A 115 -4.98 17.49 -5.42
CA GLY A 115 -5.93 18.60 -5.09
C GLY A 115 -5.57 19.56 -3.94
N PRO A 116 -6.18 20.78 -3.82
CA PRO A 116 -7.43 21.26 -4.48
C PRO A 116 -7.25 22.45 -5.45
N ILE A 117 -8.16 22.58 -6.41
CA ILE A 117 -8.57 23.84 -7.07
C ILE A 117 -10.01 24.11 -6.68
#